data_AF-M8C7C6-F1
#
_entry.id   AF-M8C7C6-F1
#
_cell.length_a   1.000
_cell.length_b   1.000
_cell.length_c   1.000
_cell.angle_alpha   90.00
_cell.angle_beta   90.00
_cell.angle_gamma   90.00
#
_symmetry.space_group_name_H-M   'P 1'
#
loop_
_entity.id
_entity.type
_entity.pdbx_description
1 polymer ?
#
loop_
_entity_poly.entity_id
_entity_poly.type
_entity_poly.pdbx_seq_one_letter_code
_entity_poly.pdbx_strand_id
1 'polypeptide(L)'
;MASAASSWVILGKAPRVTAADADADLPPGADLSLALPAPPRIALLTISPRIFPGRTASDNYPSVVAVDPTGLILFHADQGRATGPTIIDTPRHQKFCWRSFVAGYFVLDATTASALPLPEPELILHAGHLGLISSPGGGGHYMVVELQPILGGEHGTLLRFSSDVGEWVSKGIHIPLPFRQLAPNGAEAPVLRVVPLPPGKVLECREGWGFLDKYRCVRVSGGKLRFLDMYRNRNSRGAAQISVWTLADPDSTEWTLEYEATFAEICNDASYKATRLPRKIPVLGLIHPTNPDVVYFFLDKHLLGIDVRARKVVECEIYELVAPPSKHVEAE
;
A
#
# COMPACT_ATOMS: atom_id res chain seq x y z
N MET A 1 27.71 7.11 -19.60
CA MET A 1 27.85 6.51 -18.25
C MET A 1 26.49 5.94 -17.88
N ALA A 2 26.36 4.61 -17.83
CA ALA A 2 25.12 3.97 -17.41
C ALA A 2 24.89 4.32 -15.94
N SER A 3 23.82 5.07 -15.67
CA SER A 3 23.33 5.27 -14.30
C SER A 3 23.12 3.88 -13.70
N ALA A 4 23.75 3.59 -12.57
CA ALA A 4 23.43 2.39 -11.82
C ALA A 4 21.91 2.36 -11.62
N ALA A 5 21.26 1.26 -11.99
CA ALA A 5 19.85 1.07 -11.73
C ALA A 5 19.64 1.18 -10.22
N SER A 6 18.83 2.13 -9.78
CA SER A 6 18.44 2.22 -8.37
C SER A 6 17.87 0.87 -7.94
N SER A 7 18.32 0.36 -6.79
CA SER A 7 17.87 -0.94 -6.25
C SER A 7 16.41 -0.94 -5.77
N TRP A 8 15.72 0.20 -5.86
CA TRP A 8 14.34 0.39 -5.45
C TRP A 8 13.73 1.62 -6.13
N VAL A 9 12.40 1.70 -6.13
CA VAL A 9 11.60 2.79 -6.72
C VAL A 9 10.42 3.17 -5.83
N ILE A 10 9.87 4.38 -6.00
CA ILE A 10 8.65 4.83 -5.34
C ILE A 10 7.50 4.74 -6.35
N LEU A 11 6.60 3.77 -6.22
CA LEU A 11 5.45 3.64 -7.11
C LEU A 11 4.25 4.43 -6.58
N GLY A 12 3.67 5.29 -7.42
CA GLY A 12 2.41 5.96 -7.13
C GLY A 12 1.24 4.95 -7.05
N LYS A 13 0.39 5.08 -6.03
CA LYS A 13 -0.76 4.18 -5.85
C LYS A 13 -1.82 4.33 -6.95
N ALA A 14 -2.08 5.57 -7.38
CA ALA A 14 -3.03 5.88 -8.44
C ALA A 14 -2.28 6.00 -9.78
N PRO A 15 -2.66 5.24 -10.81
CA PRO A 15 -2.04 5.34 -12.12
C PRO A 15 -2.66 6.47 -12.94
N ARG A 16 -1.97 6.85 -14.02
CA ARG A 16 -2.54 7.65 -15.10
C ARG A 16 -3.34 6.74 -16.03
N VAL A 17 -4.59 7.09 -16.30
CA VAL A 17 -5.40 6.41 -17.31
C VAL A 17 -5.29 7.20 -18.60
N THR A 18 -4.90 6.56 -19.70
CA THR A 18 -4.82 7.25 -20.99
C THR A 18 -6.22 7.61 -21.51
N ALA A 19 -6.31 8.71 -22.26
CA ALA A 19 -7.54 9.03 -22.96
C ALA A 19 -7.76 8.00 -24.09
N ALA A 20 -9.04 7.68 -24.38
CA ALA A 20 -9.39 6.72 -25.43
C ALA A 20 -8.84 7.10 -26.82
N ASP A 21 -8.61 8.39 -27.06
CA ASP A 21 -8.10 8.95 -28.31
C ASP A 21 -6.60 9.29 -28.26
N ALA A 22 -5.93 9.04 -27.12
CA ALA A 22 -4.51 9.31 -26.93
C ALA A 22 -3.68 8.06 -27.22
N ASP A 23 -3.51 7.75 -28.51
CA ASP A 23 -2.62 6.69 -29.03
C ASP A 23 -1.11 6.95 -28.77
N ALA A 24 -0.75 8.00 -28.03
CA ALA A 24 0.64 8.45 -27.88
C ALA A 24 1.33 8.03 -26.57
N ASP A 25 0.59 7.63 -25.53
CA ASP A 25 1.17 7.42 -24.19
C ASP A 25 1.53 5.96 -23.87
N LEU A 26 1.03 4.99 -24.67
CA LEU A 26 1.32 3.57 -24.51
C LEU A 26 1.97 3.00 -25.77
N PRO A 27 2.92 2.04 -25.64
CA PRO A 27 3.42 1.30 -26.78
C PRO A 27 2.28 0.59 -27.54
N PRO A 28 2.36 0.43 -28.88
CA PRO A 28 1.32 -0.25 -29.65
C PRO A 28 1.02 -1.66 -29.12
N GLY A 29 -0.23 -1.91 -28.74
CA GLY A 29 -0.67 -3.20 -28.20
C GLY A 29 -0.35 -3.45 -26.72
N ALA A 30 0.29 -2.52 -26.02
CA ALA A 30 0.55 -2.62 -24.60
C ALA A 30 -0.67 -2.21 -23.75
N ASP A 31 -0.89 -2.93 -22.66
CA ASP A 31 -1.94 -2.61 -21.69
C ASP A 31 -1.47 -1.57 -20.66
N LEU A 32 -0.17 -1.49 -20.41
CA LEU A 32 0.44 -0.56 -19.47
C LEU A 32 1.83 -0.06 -19.91
N SER A 33 2.29 1.01 -19.27
CA SER A 33 3.65 1.52 -19.33
C SER A 33 4.08 1.99 -17.95
N LEU A 34 5.32 1.69 -17.57
CA LEU A 34 5.86 2.03 -16.26
C LEU A 34 7.24 2.67 -16.41
N ALA A 35 7.33 3.96 -16.07
CA ALA A 35 8.61 4.67 -15.98
C ALA A 35 9.19 4.51 -14.58
N LEU A 36 10.46 4.08 -14.49
CA LEU A 36 11.19 3.82 -13.25
C LEU A 36 12.29 4.88 -13.02
N PRO A 37 11.94 6.11 -12.60
CA PRO A 37 12.94 7.12 -12.29
C PRO A 37 13.68 6.79 -10.99
N ALA A 38 14.87 7.35 -10.82
CA ALA A 38 15.61 7.23 -9.56
C ALA A 38 14.84 7.93 -8.41
N PRO A 39 14.81 7.34 -7.20
CA PRO A 39 14.26 7.99 -6.03
C PRO A 39 14.91 9.37 -5.75
N PRO A 40 14.17 10.33 -5.17
CA PRO A 40 12.82 10.18 -4.62
C PRO A 40 11.70 10.45 -5.65
N ARG A 41 12.00 10.44 -6.95
CA ARG A 41 10.96 10.67 -7.96
C ARG A 41 9.97 9.51 -7.97
N ILE A 42 8.70 9.86 -8.08
CA ILE A 42 7.60 8.88 -8.09
C ILE A 42 7.50 8.28 -9.49
N ALA A 43 7.62 6.96 -9.56
CA ALA A 43 7.32 6.14 -10.72
C ALA A 43 5.82 6.23 -11.04
N LEU A 44 5.52 6.51 -12.30
CA LEU A 44 4.17 6.66 -12.80
C LEU A 44 3.77 5.45 -13.62
N LEU A 45 2.76 4.72 -13.13
CA LEU A 45 2.08 3.68 -13.88
C LEU A 45 1.05 4.33 -14.81
N THR A 46 1.13 4.03 -16.10
CA THR A 46 0.14 4.44 -17.11
C THR A 46 -0.61 3.20 -17.59
N ILE A 47 -1.93 3.25 -17.64
CA ILE A 47 -2.78 2.11 -18.03
C ILE A 47 -3.75 2.46 -19.16
N SER A 48 -4.06 1.45 -19.96
CA SER A 48 -5.05 1.52 -21.03
C SER A 48 -6.48 1.62 -20.46
N PRO A 49 -7.38 2.38 -21.10
CA PRO A 49 -8.80 2.39 -20.76
C PRO A 49 -9.47 1.02 -20.97
N ARG A 50 -8.80 0.04 -21.61
CA ARG A 50 -9.27 -1.36 -21.66
C ARG A 50 -9.25 -2.03 -20.29
N ILE A 51 -8.31 -1.66 -19.42
CA ILE A 51 -8.22 -2.18 -18.04
C ILE A 51 -9.23 -1.46 -17.14
N PHE A 52 -9.42 -0.16 -17.37
CA PHE A 52 -10.36 0.67 -16.61
C PHE A 52 -11.23 1.50 -17.57
N PRO A 53 -12.40 0.97 -17.99
CA PRO A 53 -13.28 1.65 -18.93
C PRO A 53 -14.07 2.80 -18.30
N GLY A 54 -14.07 2.89 -16.97
CA GLY A 54 -14.74 3.94 -16.21
C GLY A 54 -14.07 5.30 -16.35
N ARG A 55 -14.78 6.35 -15.92
CA ARG A 55 -14.17 7.66 -15.68
C ARG A 55 -13.64 7.71 -14.26
N THR A 56 -12.42 8.20 -14.13
CA THR A 56 -11.78 8.42 -12.84
C THR A 56 -12.56 9.44 -12.01
N ALA A 57 -13.01 9.03 -10.84
CA ALA A 57 -13.76 9.83 -9.88
C ALA A 57 -13.30 9.53 -8.45
N SER A 58 -13.69 10.35 -7.47
CA SER A 58 -13.28 10.16 -6.08
C SER A 58 -13.74 8.84 -5.46
N ASP A 59 -14.87 8.30 -5.95
CA ASP A 59 -15.50 7.05 -5.54
C ASP A 59 -15.18 5.87 -6.47
N ASN A 60 -14.51 6.13 -7.60
CA ASN A 60 -14.16 5.13 -8.60
C ASN A 60 -12.84 5.48 -9.28
N TYR A 61 -11.75 4.90 -8.80
CA TYR A 61 -10.44 5.09 -9.39
C TYR A 61 -9.65 3.78 -9.32
N PRO A 62 -8.87 3.47 -10.36
CA PRO A 62 -8.02 2.30 -10.34
C PRO A 62 -6.84 2.52 -9.39
N SER A 63 -6.34 1.47 -8.76
CA SER A 63 -5.25 1.60 -7.79
C SER A 63 -4.38 0.35 -7.66
N VAL A 64 -3.11 0.59 -7.37
CA VAL A 64 -2.16 -0.46 -6.99
C VAL A 64 -2.51 -0.97 -5.59
N VAL A 65 -2.61 -2.28 -5.47
CA VAL A 65 -2.95 -3.00 -4.22
C VAL A 65 -1.68 -3.57 -3.58
N ALA A 66 -0.87 -4.28 -4.37
CA ALA A 66 0.39 -4.88 -3.93
C ALA A 66 1.40 -4.92 -5.08
N VAL A 67 2.69 -5.00 -4.74
CA VAL A 67 3.79 -5.08 -5.70
C VAL A 67 4.77 -6.14 -5.22
N ASP A 68 5.26 -6.95 -6.14
CA ASP A 68 6.29 -7.97 -5.89
C ASP A 68 7.65 -7.52 -6.49
N PRO A 69 8.80 -7.88 -5.87
CA PRO A 69 10.12 -7.52 -6.39
C PRO A 69 10.44 -7.98 -7.82
N THR A 70 9.72 -8.98 -8.34
CA THR A 70 9.83 -9.44 -9.74
C THR A 70 9.24 -8.47 -10.76
N GLY A 71 8.49 -7.45 -10.32
CA GLY A 71 7.84 -6.49 -11.20
C GLY A 71 6.35 -6.77 -11.45
N LEU A 72 5.78 -7.79 -10.81
CA LEU A 72 4.34 -8.03 -10.82
C LEU A 72 3.62 -7.04 -9.91
N ILE A 73 2.49 -6.51 -10.39
CA ILE A 73 1.68 -5.52 -9.67
C ILE A 73 0.24 -6.03 -9.59
N LEU A 74 -0.26 -6.22 -8.36
CA LEU A 74 -1.67 -6.49 -8.13
C LEU A 74 -2.45 -5.17 -8.19
N PHE A 75 -3.47 -5.14 -9.01
CA PHE A 75 -4.12 -3.92 -9.45
C PHE A 75 -5.63 -4.05 -9.39
N HIS A 76 -6.29 -3.05 -8.81
CA HIS A 76 -7.74 -2.92 -8.76
C HIS A 76 -8.20 -1.92 -9.80
N ALA A 77 -9.16 -2.32 -10.64
CA ALA A 77 -9.81 -1.45 -11.60
C ALA A 77 -11.25 -1.91 -11.84
N ASP A 78 -12.21 -1.08 -11.46
CA ASP A 78 -13.63 -1.37 -11.66
C ASP A 78 -14.03 -1.33 -13.14
N GLN A 79 -14.88 -2.26 -13.55
CA GLN A 79 -15.30 -2.50 -14.93
C GLN A 79 -16.61 -1.77 -15.31
N GLY A 80 -16.92 -0.68 -14.62
CA GLY A 80 -18.12 0.12 -14.82
C GLY A 80 -19.18 -0.07 -13.73
N ARG A 81 -20.32 0.62 -13.86
CA ARG A 81 -21.40 0.58 -12.86
C ARG A 81 -22.09 -0.78 -12.88
N ALA A 82 -22.35 -1.31 -11.70
CA ALA A 82 -23.16 -2.52 -11.58
C ALA A 82 -24.62 -2.22 -11.96
N THR A 83 -25.22 -3.10 -12.77
CA THR A 83 -26.62 -3.01 -13.20
C THR A 83 -27.56 -3.88 -12.37
N GLY A 84 -27.01 -4.72 -11.49
CA GLY A 84 -27.73 -5.65 -10.64
C GLY A 84 -26.90 -6.08 -9.43
N PRO A 85 -27.45 -6.95 -8.58
CA PRO A 85 -26.71 -7.48 -7.43
C PRO A 85 -25.55 -8.36 -7.91
N THR A 86 -24.42 -8.24 -7.23
CA THR A 86 -23.32 -9.21 -7.37
C THR A 86 -23.74 -10.48 -6.66
N ILE A 87 -23.82 -11.58 -7.42
CA ILE A 87 -24.18 -12.91 -6.92
C ILE A 87 -22.90 -13.74 -6.85
N ILE A 88 -22.62 -14.29 -5.68
CA ILE A 88 -21.60 -15.29 -5.45
C ILE A 88 -22.36 -16.61 -5.25
N ASP A 89 -22.26 -17.51 -6.21
CA ASP A 89 -22.90 -18.83 -6.15
C ASP A 89 -21.83 -19.91 -6.28
N THR A 90 -21.26 -20.29 -5.14
CA THR A 90 -20.31 -21.40 -5.05
C THR A 90 -20.92 -22.55 -4.26
N PRO A 91 -20.51 -23.81 -4.47
CA PRO A 91 -21.04 -24.96 -3.73
C PRO A 91 -20.95 -24.85 -2.20
N ARG A 92 -20.05 -23.99 -1.70
CA ARG A 92 -19.79 -23.78 -0.27
C ARG A 92 -20.32 -22.44 0.26
N HIS A 93 -20.71 -21.53 -0.62
CA HIS A 93 -21.06 -20.16 -0.24
C HIS A 93 -21.98 -19.52 -1.28
N GLN A 94 -23.22 -19.22 -0.87
CA GLN A 94 -24.19 -18.46 -1.64
C GLN A 94 -24.44 -17.12 -0.97
N LYS A 95 -24.13 -16.03 -1.67
CA LYS A 95 -24.28 -14.67 -1.16
C LYS A 95 -24.65 -13.74 -2.29
N PHE A 96 -25.48 -12.73 -2.00
CA PHE A 96 -25.63 -11.60 -2.89
C PHE A 96 -25.28 -10.31 -2.15
N CYS A 97 -24.73 -9.34 -2.86
CA CYS A 97 -24.47 -8.01 -2.33
C CYS A 97 -24.66 -6.96 -3.42
N TRP A 98 -25.01 -5.74 -3.00
CA TRP A 98 -25.07 -4.60 -3.88
C TRP A 98 -23.72 -3.89 -3.86
N ARG A 99 -23.02 -3.92 -5.00
CA ARG A 99 -21.81 -3.13 -5.24
C ARG A 99 -22.15 -2.00 -6.20
N SER A 100 -21.52 -0.83 -6.02
CA SER A 100 -21.72 0.30 -6.94
C SER A 100 -21.10 0.05 -8.31
N PHE A 101 -20.06 -0.79 -8.36
CA PHE A 101 -19.28 -1.10 -9.55
C PHE A 101 -19.06 -2.60 -9.71
N VAL A 102 -18.85 -3.03 -10.95
CA VAL A 102 -18.39 -4.38 -11.29
C VAL A 102 -16.92 -4.46 -10.95
N ALA A 103 -16.57 -5.30 -9.96
CA ALA A 103 -15.19 -5.41 -9.49
C ALA A 103 -14.29 -5.97 -10.60
N GLY A 104 -13.10 -5.40 -10.74
CA GLY A 104 -12.04 -5.95 -11.59
C GLY A 104 -10.71 -5.94 -10.86
N TYR A 105 -10.02 -7.07 -10.94
CA TYR A 105 -8.68 -7.24 -10.40
C TYR A 105 -7.78 -7.82 -11.47
N PHE A 106 -6.56 -7.31 -11.53
CA PHE A 106 -5.58 -7.67 -12.54
C PHE A 106 -4.22 -7.87 -11.89
N VAL A 107 -3.44 -8.79 -12.43
CA VAL A 107 -2.00 -8.83 -12.21
C VAL A 107 -1.34 -8.22 -13.44
N LEU A 108 -0.68 -7.08 -13.25
CA LEU A 108 0.05 -6.41 -14.30
C LEU A 108 1.48 -6.93 -14.31
N ASP A 109 1.97 -7.29 -15.49
CA ASP A 109 3.38 -7.61 -15.71
C ASP A 109 4.03 -6.42 -16.41
N ALA A 110 4.87 -5.67 -15.68
CA ALA A 110 5.60 -4.53 -16.21
C ALA A 110 6.67 -4.92 -17.26
N THR A 111 7.11 -6.18 -17.25
CA THR A 111 8.11 -6.71 -18.20
C THR A 111 7.49 -6.98 -19.55
N THR A 112 6.29 -7.57 -19.59
CA THR A 112 5.57 -7.86 -20.83
C THR A 112 4.57 -6.77 -21.22
N ALA A 113 4.40 -5.75 -20.37
CA ALA A 113 3.42 -4.67 -20.54
C ALA A 113 1.99 -5.20 -20.72
N SER A 114 1.64 -6.30 -20.04
CA SER A 114 0.36 -6.99 -20.17
C SER A 114 -0.45 -6.96 -18.88
N ALA A 115 -1.77 -6.97 -19.00
CA ALA A 115 -2.69 -7.07 -17.87
C ALA A 115 -3.41 -8.43 -17.86
N LEU A 116 -3.21 -9.21 -16.79
CA LEU A 116 -3.84 -10.51 -16.61
C LEU A 116 -5.06 -10.39 -15.67
N PRO A 117 -6.31 -10.50 -16.15
CA PRO A 117 -7.48 -10.43 -15.30
C PRO A 117 -7.55 -11.63 -14.36
N LEU A 118 -7.89 -11.38 -13.09
CA LEU A 118 -8.23 -12.45 -12.16
C LEU A 118 -9.66 -12.93 -12.44
N PRO A 119 -9.91 -14.25 -12.49
CA PRO A 119 -11.26 -14.79 -12.67
C PRO A 119 -12.11 -14.51 -11.42
N GLU A 120 -13.44 -14.55 -11.58
CA GLU A 120 -14.43 -14.48 -10.48
C GLU A 120 -14.12 -13.39 -9.41
N PRO A 121 -13.90 -12.12 -9.82
CA PRO A 121 -13.53 -11.04 -8.89
C PRO A 121 -14.58 -10.76 -7.80
N GLU A 122 -15.81 -11.25 -7.96
CA GLU A 122 -16.86 -11.22 -6.96
C GLU A 122 -16.53 -12.00 -5.68
N LEU A 123 -15.67 -13.03 -5.77
CA LEU A 123 -15.19 -13.80 -4.62
C LEU A 123 -14.32 -12.97 -3.68
N ILE A 124 -13.68 -11.92 -4.21
CA ILE A 124 -12.86 -11.00 -3.44
C ILE A 124 -13.77 -10.05 -2.66
N LEU A 125 -13.58 -10.00 -1.34
CA LEU A 125 -14.42 -9.20 -0.45
C LEU A 125 -13.83 -7.82 -0.17
N HIS A 126 -12.51 -7.72 0.00
CA HIS A 126 -11.81 -6.50 0.36
C HIS A 126 -10.42 -6.42 -0.29
N ALA A 127 -10.25 -5.47 -1.22
CA ALA A 127 -8.96 -5.21 -1.88
C ALA A 127 -7.80 -4.98 -0.89
N GLY A 128 -8.07 -4.34 0.26
CA GLY A 128 -7.06 -4.05 1.27
C GLY A 128 -6.53 -5.28 2.04
N HIS A 129 -7.13 -6.45 1.85
CA HIS A 129 -6.67 -7.70 2.47
C HIS A 129 -5.96 -8.62 1.47
N LEU A 130 -5.76 -8.16 0.23
CA LEU A 130 -5.06 -8.91 -0.79
C LEU A 130 -3.55 -8.78 -0.63
N GLY A 131 -2.86 -9.89 -0.86
CA GLY A 131 -1.42 -9.99 -1.04
C GLY A 131 -1.09 -10.64 -2.38
N LEU A 132 0.10 -10.32 -2.89
CA LEU A 132 0.69 -10.92 -4.09
C LEU A 132 2.04 -11.52 -3.72
N ILE A 133 2.30 -12.74 -4.17
CA ILE A 133 3.58 -13.43 -3.97
C ILE A 133 3.96 -14.09 -5.29
N SER A 134 5.16 -13.80 -5.78
CA SER A 134 5.76 -14.55 -6.88
C SER A 134 6.11 -15.98 -6.46
N SER A 135 5.88 -16.96 -7.34
CA SER A 135 6.18 -18.36 -7.06
C SER A 135 7.70 -18.56 -6.90
N PRO A 136 8.15 -19.24 -5.83
CA PRO A 136 9.58 -19.49 -5.60
C PRO A 136 10.26 -20.29 -6.71
N GLY A 137 9.49 -21.03 -7.51
CA GLY A 137 9.99 -21.86 -8.61
C GLY A 137 10.45 -21.08 -9.85
N GLY A 138 10.23 -19.76 -9.90
CA GLY A 138 10.48 -18.95 -11.09
C GLY A 138 9.41 -19.14 -12.17
N GLY A 139 9.58 -18.52 -13.34
CA GLY A 139 8.70 -18.73 -14.51
C GLY A 139 7.50 -17.78 -14.63
N GLY A 140 7.43 -16.70 -13.84
CA GLY A 140 6.33 -15.73 -13.91
C GLY A 140 5.04 -16.20 -13.22
N HIS A 141 5.07 -17.37 -12.58
CA HIS A 141 3.96 -17.88 -11.79
C HIS A 141 3.77 -17.04 -10.52
N TYR A 142 2.52 -16.83 -10.11
CA TYR A 142 2.18 -16.01 -8.96
C TYR A 142 0.98 -16.57 -8.20
N MET A 143 0.90 -16.17 -6.93
CA MET A 143 -0.26 -16.42 -6.08
C MET A 143 -0.83 -15.09 -5.58
N VAL A 144 -2.15 -14.98 -5.63
CA VAL A 144 -2.91 -13.90 -5.00
C VAL A 144 -3.66 -14.48 -3.81
N VAL A 145 -3.58 -13.82 -2.66
CA VAL A 145 -4.18 -14.34 -1.42
C VAL A 145 -4.98 -13.24 -0.76
N GLU A 146 -6.23 -13.53 -0.39
CA GLU A 146 -7.05 -12.67 0.47
C GLU A 146 -7.29 -13.34 1.82
N LEU A 147 -7.13 -12.58 2.89
CA LEU A 147 -7.67 -12.94 4.18
C LEU A 147 -9.10 -12.41 4.35
N GLN A 148 -10.05 -13.32 4.52
CA GLN A 148 -11.48 -13.04 4.73
C GLN A 148 -11.90 -13.42 6.15
N PRO A 149 -11.74 -12.52 7.13
CA PRO A 149 -12.08 -12.79 8.51
C PRO A 149 -13.60 -12.76 8.74
N ILE A 150 -14.08 -13.54 9.70
CA ILE A 150 -15.50 -13.51 10.13
C ILE A 150 -15.64 -12.54 11.29
N LEU A 151 -16.53 -11.55 11.14
CA LEU A 151 -16.76 -10.52 12.16
C LEU A 151 -17.10 -11.13 13.52
N GLY A 152 -16.33 -10.78 14.55
CA GLY A 152 -16.53 -11.26 15.92
C GLY A 152 -16.14 -12.72 16.17
N GLY A 153 -15.62 -13.43 15.16
CA GLY A 153 -15.18 -14.81 15.27
C GLY A 153 -13.66 -14.96 15.32
N GLU A 154 -13.22 -16.11 15.83
CA GLU A 154 -11.82 -16.59 15.81
C GLU A 154 -11.55 -17.45 14.58
N HIS A 155 -12.36 -17.29 13.53
CA HIS A 155 -12.26 -18.06 12.30
C HIS A 155 -12.32 -17.11 11.10
N GLY A 156 -11.62 -17.48 10.04
CA GLY A 156 -11.65 -16.79 8.77
C GLY A 156 -11.42 -17.77 7.62
N THR A 157 -11.48 -17.23 6.41
CA THR A 157 -11.16 -17.95 5.19
C THR A 157 -9.92 -17.33 4.58
N LEU A 158 -8.96 -18.15 4.19
CA LEU A 158 -7.89 -17.77 3.30
C LEU A 158 -8.32 -18.15 1.88
N LEU A 159 -8.58 -17.14 1.05
CA LEU A 159 -8.91 -17.31 -0.35
C LEU A 159 -7.62 -17.17 -1.17
N ARG A 160 -7.26 -18.18 -1.96
CA ARG A 160 -6.00 -18.19 -2.74
C ARG A 160 -6.27 -18.44 -4.22
N PHE A 161 -5.63 -17.68 -5.09
CA PHE A 161 -5.53 -17.92 -6.52
C PHE A 161 -4.09 -18.32 -6.84
N SER A 162 -3.91 -19.30 -7.72
CA SER A 162 -2.61 -19.65 -8.29
C SER A 162 -2.69 -19.53 -9.81
N SER A 163 -1.70 -18.88 -10.43
CA SER A 163 -1.58 -18.82 -11.89
C SER A 163 -1.47 -20.20 -12.54
N ASP A 164 -1.00 -21.21 -11.80
CA ASP A 164 -0.76 -22.57 -12.32
C ASP A 164 -2.06 -23.36 -12.47
N VAL A 165 -3.00 -23.09 -11.56
CA VAL A 165 -4.29 -23.78 -11.50
C VAL A 165 -5.37 -22.95 -12.22
N GLY A 166 -5.26 -21.62 -12.14
CA GLY A 166 -6.25 -20.71 -12.72
C GLY A 166 -7.56 -20.63 -11.93
N GLU A 167 -7.61 -21.16 -10.71
CA GLU A 167 -8.82 -21.23 -9.89
C GLU A 167 -8.61 -20.68 -8.48
N TRP A 168 -9.69 -20.18 -7.89
CA TRP A 168 -9.74 -19.80 -6.49
C TRP A 168 -9.99 -20.99 -5.58
N VAL A 169 -9.17 -21.12 -4.54
CA VAL A 169 -9.30 -22.15 -3.52
C VAL A 169 -9.49 -21.48 -2.17
N SER A 170 -10.49 -21.92 -1.41
CA SER A 170 -10.74 -21.45 -0.04
C SER A 170 -10.26 -22.46 0.99
N LYS A 171 -9.64 -21.97 2.07
CA LYS A 171 -9.27 -22.76 3.24
C LYS A 171 -9.72 -22.05 4.51
N GLY A 172 -10.46 -22.75 5.38
CA GLY A 172 -10.80 -22.26 6.71
C GLY A 172 -9.57 -22.20 7.61
N ILE A 173 -9.44 -21.12 8.37
CA ILE A 173 -8.29 -20.82 9.22
C ILE A 173 -8.73 -20.24 10.57
N HIS A 174 -8.01 -20.58 11.64
CA HIS A 174 -8.23 -20.05 12.99
C HIS A 174 -7.49 -18.71 13.22
N ILE A 175 -8.23 -17.63 13.48
CA ILE A 175 -7.66 -16.31 13.78
C ILE A 175 -7.56 -16.16 15.30
N PRO A 176 -6.36 -15.99 15.87
CA PRO A 176 -6.11 -16.08 17.32
C PRO A 176 -6.71 -14.94 18.18
N LEU A 177 -7.46 -14.01 17.57
CA LEU A 177 -8.26 -13.00 18.28
C LEU A 177 -9.59 -12.77 17.54
N PRO A 178 -10.69 -12.47 18.27
CA PRO A 178 -11.97 -12.16 17.64
C PRO A 178 -11.83 -10.95 16.71
N PHE A 179 -12.13 -11.14 15.43
CA PHE A 179 -11.94 -10.09 14.43
C PHE A 179 -12.75 -8.83 14.79
N ARG A 180 -12.06 -7.77 15.21
CA ARG A 180 -12.58 -6.41 15.19
C ARG A 180 -12.14 -5.78 13.88
N GLN A 181 -13.09 -5.21 13.16
CA GLN A 181 -12.94 -4.60 11.85
C GLN A 181 -11.62 -3.79 11.77
N LEU A 182 -10.60 -4.37 11.10
CA LEU A 182 -9.25 -3.86 10.80
C LEU A 182 -8.07 -4.35 11.67
N ALA A 183 -7.65 -5.60 11.47
CA ALA A 183 -6.26 -6.08 11.59
C ALA A 183 -6.09 -7.37 10.75
N PRO A 184 -5.05 -7.52 9.89
CA PRO A 184 -4.89 -8.73 9.10
C PRO A 184 -4.01 -9.80 9.79
N ASN A 185 -4.36 -11.07 9.53
CA ASN A 185 -3.58 -12.34 9.57
C ASN A 185 -3.80 -13.21 10.84
N GLY A 186 -4.15 -14.51 10.83
CA GLY A 186 -4.49 -15.58 9.86
C GLY A 186 -4.02 -16.95 10.46
N ALA A 187 -4.21 -18.12 9.81
CA ALA A 187 -3.79 -19.48 10.30
C ALA A 187 -3.26 -20.38 9.16
N GLU A 188 -3.18 -21.71 9.25
CA GLU A 188 -2.18 -22.63 9.85
C GLU A 188 -1.63 -23.49 8.67
N ALA A 189 -0.37 -23.87 8.53
CA ALA A 189 0.92 -23.37 9.03
C ALA A 189 1.69 -22.91 7.77
N PRO A 190 2.20 -21.66 7.69
CA PRO A 190 3.06 -20.95 8.65
C PRO A 190 2.32 -20.42 9.88
N VAL A 191 3.01 -20.41 11.03
CA VAL A 191 2.49 -19.86 12.28
C VAL A 191 2.36 -18.35 12.11
N LEU A 192 1.15 -17.88 11.84
CA LEU A 192 0.86 -16.44 11.84
C LEU A 192 0.75 -16.00 13.29
N ARG A 193 1.68 -15.12 13.68
CA ARG A 193 1.75 -14.56 15.04
C ARG A 193 1.25 -13.13 15.02
N VAL A 194 0.37 -12.81 15.96
CA VAL A 194 0.00 -11.42 16.23
C VAL A 194 1.14 -10.78 17.02
N VAL A 195 1.79 -9.78 16.41
CA VAL A 195 2.79 -8.96 17.09
C VAL A 195 2.08 -7.73 17.66
N PRO A 196 1.99 -7.57 18.99
CA PRO A 196 1.39 -6.37 19.57
C PRO A 196 2.19 -5.14 19.15
N LEU A 197 1.54 -4.00 18.95
CA LEU A 197 2.23 -2.73 18.69
C LEU A 197 3.05 -2.31 19.92
N PRO A 198 4.05 -1.40 19.77
CA PRO A 198 4.86 -0.98 20.91
C PRO A 198 4.01 -0.47 22.08
N PRO A 199 4.51 -0.56 23.32
CA PRO A 199 3.78 -0.12 24.51
C PRO A 199 3.24 1.31 24.36
N GLY A 200 1.95 1.50 24.71
CA GLY A 200 1.28 2.81 24.60
C GLY A 200 0.84 3.23 23.20
N LYS A 201 1.15 2.43 22.16
CA LYS A 201 0.78 2.73 20.76
C LYS A 201 -0.51 2.05 20.29
N VAL A 202 -1.12 1.21 21.12
CA VAL A 202 -2.42 0.57 20.82
C VAL A 202 -3.54 1.61 20.89
N LEU A 203 -4.42 1.63 19.89
CA LEU A 203 -5.55 2.56 19.80
C LEU A 203 -6.83 1.95 20.32
N GLU A 204 -7.75 2.80 20.76
CA GLU A 204 -9.11 2.39 21.05
C GLU A 204 -9.91 2.13 19.76
N CYS A 205 -11.02 1.40 19.90
CA CYS A 205 -11.90 1.11 18.78
C CYS A 205 -12.39 2.41 18.13
N ARG A 206 -12.28 2.52 16.79
CA ARG A 206 -12.63 3.70 15.98
C ARG A 206 -11.75 4.94 16.18
N GLU A 207 -10.74 4.88 17.01
CA GLU A 207 -9.80 5.99 17.14
C GLU A 207 -8.92 6.10 15.89
N GLY A 208 -8.77 7.31 15.36
CA GLY A 208 -7.96 7.57 14.18
C GLY A 208 -8.59 7.13 12.84
N TRP A 209 -9.86 6.73 12.86
CA TRP A 209 -10.49 6.05 11.72
C TRP A 209 -10.47 6.90 10.45
N GLY A 210 -10.00 6.31 9.34
CA GLY A 210 -9.93 6.96 8.03
C GLY A 210 -8.70 7.83 7.76
N PHE A 211 -7.76 7.93 8.71
CA PHE A 211 -6.54 8.73 8.52
C PHE A 211 -5.29 8.16 9.22
N LEU A 212 -5.33 6.95 9.78
CA LEU A 212 -4.16 6.35 10.44
C LEU A 212 -2.99 6.13 9.49
N ASP A 213 -3.27 5.78 8.23
CA ASP A 213 -2.28 5.61 7.18
C ASP A 213 -1.47 6.88 6.90
N LYS A 214 -2.04 8.07 7.19
CA LYS A 214 -1.35 9.36 7.08
C LYS A 214 -0.30 9.60 8.16
N TYR A 215 -0.34 8.87 9.27
CA TYR A 215 0.46 9.18 10.46
C TYR A 215 1.13 7.96 11.09
N ARG A 216 0.80 6.75 10.63
CA ARG A 216 1.32 5.49 11.16
C ARG A 216 1.53 4.49 10.05
N CYS A 217 2.61 3.72 10.12
CA CYS A 217 2.79 2.57 9.25
C CYS A 217 3.57 1.46 9.93
N VAL A 218 3.33 0.22 9.49
CA VAL A 218 4.19 -0.94 9.77
C VAL A 218 4.75 -1.38 8.43
N ARG A 219 6.08 -1.45 8.31
CA ARG A 219 6.73 -1.84 7.05
C ARG A 219 8.08 -2.50 7.29
N VAL A 220 8.52 -3.32 6.34
CA VAL A 220 9.88 -3.87 6.36
C VAL A 220 10.86 -2.81 5.85
N SER A 221 11.92 -2.55 6.62
CA SER A 221 13.04 -1.70 6.22
C SER A 221 14.35 -2.20 6.82
N GLY A 222 15.38 -2.33 5.98
CA GLY A 222 16.66 -2.93 6.33
C GLY A 222 16.52 -4.38 6.79
N GLY A 223 15.59 -5.13 6.18
CA GLY A 223 15.29 -6.53 6.53
C GLY A 223 14.57 -6.74 7.86
N LYS A 224 14.19 -5.67 8.57
CA LYS A 224 13.50 -5.74 9.86
C LYS A 224 12.13 -5.08 9.79
N LEU A 225 11.19 -5.55 10.61
CA LEU A 225 9.88 -4.92 10.75
C LEU A 225 10.04 -3.61 11.54
N ARG A 226 9.58 -2.51 10.94
CA ARG A 226 9.58 -1.18 11.54
C ARG A 226 8.16 -0.70 11.74
N PHE A 227 7.94 0.02 12.83
CA PHE A 227 6.70 0.70 13.11
C PHE A 227 6.99 2.18 13.30
N LEU A 228 6.31 3.02 12.52
CA LEU A 228 6.41 4.47 12.61
C LEU A 228 5.11 5.04 13.16
N ASP A 229 5.21 5.98 14.10
CA ASP A 229 4.07 6.67 14.68
C ASP A 229 4.31 8.17 14.82
N MET A 230 3.35 8.94 14.32
CA MET A 230 3.20 10.38 14.49
C MET A 230 1.85 10.74 15.15
N TYR A 231 0.89 9.81 15.21
CA TYR A 231 -0.50 10.14 15.54
C TYR A 231 -0.69 10.45 17.02
N ARG A 232 -0.23 9.55 17.90
CA ARG A 232 -0.33 9.71 19.36
C ARG A 232 0.91 10.35 19.96
N ASN A 233 1.79 10.87 19.12
CA ASN A 233 3.18 11.04 19.50
C ASN A 233 3.44 12.50 19.88
N ARG A 234 3.41 12.77 21.19
CA ARG A 234 3.74 14.07 21.77
C ARG A 234 4.94 13.93 22.70
N ASN A 235 5.89 14.85 22.60
CA ASN A 235 7.00 14.92 23.53
C ASN A 235 6.53 15.42 24.92
N SER A 236 7.45 15.46 25.89
CA SER A 236 7.19 15.99 27.24
C SER A 236 6.70 17.44 27.29
N ARG A 237 6.85 18.20 26.19
CA ARG A 237 6.37 19.58 26.03
C ARG A 237 5.08 19.68 25.19
N GLY A 238 4.48 18.54 24.82
CA GLY A 238 3.25 18.47 24.04
C GLY A 238 3.40 18.65 22.52
N ALA A 239 4.64 18.74 21.99
CA ALA A 239 4.90 18.93 20.57
C ALA A 239 4.83 17.60 19.78
N ALA A 240 4.29 17.66 18.56
CA ALA A 240 4.21 16.50 17.67
C ALA A 240 5.60 15.95 17.32
N GLN A 241 5.74 14.64 17.38
CA GLN A 241 7.01 13.95 17.15
C GLN A 241 6.86 12.71 16.27
N ILE A 242 7.97 12.30 15.67
CA ILE A 242 8.10 11.08 14.88
C ILE A 242 8.81 10.07 15.78
N SER A 243 8.25 8.87 15.93
CA SER A 243 8.93 7.75 16.60
C SER A 243 9.05 6.59 15.64
N VAL A 244 10.25 6.01 15.57
CA VAL A 244 10.55 4.85 14.74
C VAL A 244 10.97 3.71 15.65
N TRP A 245 10.23 2.61 15.57
CA TRP A 245 10.40 1.42 16.38
C TRP A 245 10.82 0.25 15.51
N THR A 246 11.61 -0.65 16.06
CA THR A 246 12.07 -1.88 15.40
C THR A 246 11.63 -3.08 16.19
N LEU A 247 11.06 -4.06 15.50
CA LEU A 247 10.92 -5.39 16.07
C LEU A 247 12.29 -6.08 15.99
N ALA A 248 12.88 -6.38 17.15
CA ALA A 248 14.25 -6.85 17.24
C ALA A 248 14.49 -8.16 16.45
N ASP A 249 13.51 -9.05 16.50
CA ASP A 249 13.51 -10.38 15.89
C ASP A 249 12.10 -10.66 15.32
N PRO A 250 11.98 -11.20 14.09
CA PRO A 250 10.73 -11.75 13.56
C PRO A 250 10.03 -12.76 14.47
N ASP A 251 10.73 -13.34 15.45
CA ASP A 251 10.22 -14.25 16.48
C ASP A 251 9.92 -13.60 17.85
N SER A 252 10.29 -12.33 18.01
CA SER A 252 9.99 -11.54 19.20
C SER A 252 8.66 -10.79 19.11
N THR A 253 8.20 -10.29 20.24
CA THR A 253 7.12 -9.30 20.38
C THR A 253 7.64 -7.97 20.93
N GLU A 254 8.96 -7.87 21.15
CA GLU A 254 9.61 -6.72 21.76
C GLU A 254 10.01 -5.68 20.71
N TRP A 255 9.41 -4.50 20.84
CA TRP A 255 9.76 -3.33 20.05
C TRP A 255 10.80 -2.50 20.77
N THR A 256 11.87 -2.16 20.04
CA THR A 256 12.89 -1.21 20.49
C THR A 256 12.65 0.14 19.82
N LEU A 257 12.60 1.22 20.61
CA LEU A 257 12.60 2.57 20.07
C LEU A 257 14.00 2.90 19.55
N GLU A 258 14.13 3.17 18.25
CA GLU A 258 15.42 3.52 17.66
C GLU A 258 15.64 5.03 17.75
N TYR A 259 14.69 5.81 17.22
CA TYR A 259 14.82 7.25 17.10
C TYR A 259 13.52 7.97 17.43
N GLU A 260 13.68 9.17 17.95
CA GLU A 260 12.62 10.13 18.16
C GLU A 260 13.09 11.52 17.75
N ALA A 261 12.26 12.23 16.98
CA ALA A 261 12.53 13.59 16.57
C ALA A 261 11.24 14.40 16.52
N THR A 262 11.30 15.65 16.96
CA THR A 262 10.18 16.58 16.86
C THR A 262 10.18 17.30 15.51
N PHE A 263 9.00 17.63 15.00
CA PHE A 263 8.90 18.46 13.79
C PHE A 263 9.57 19.82 13.96
N ALA A 264 9.56 20.37 15.19
CA ALA A 264 10.22 21.62 15.51
C ALA A 264 11.75 21.55 15.33
N GLU A 265 12.39 20.46 15.77
CA GLU A 265 13.83 20.26 15.57
C GLU A 265 14.18 20.17 14.09
N ILE A 266 13.42 19.37 13.34
CA ILE A 266 13.60 19.22 11.87
C ILE A 266 13.42 20.58 11.18
N CYS A 267 12.37 21.33 11.51
CA CYS A 267 12.08 22.64 10.94
C CYS A 267 13.09 23.75 11.32
N ASN A 268 13.91 23.53 12.36
CA ASN A 268 14.93 24.47 12.80
C ASN A 268 16.29 24.23 12.14
N ASP A 269 16.52 23.04 11.58
CA ASP A 269 17.73 22.71 10.85
C ASP A 269 17.88 23.52 9.55
N ALA A 270 19.13 23.74 9.13
CA ALA A 270 19.45 24.50 7.93
C ALA A 270 18.93 23.80 6.65
N SER A 271 18.94 22.47 6.61
CA SER A 271 18.46 21.67 5.47
C SER A 271 16.97 21.91 5.21
N TYR A 272 16.14 21.91 6.25
CA TYR A 272 14.71 22.20 6.11
C TYR A 272 14.46 23.65 5.69
N LYS A 273 15.17 24.61 6.30
CA LYS A 273 15.04 26.04 5.93
C LYS A 273 15.40 26.30 4.47
N ALA A 274 16.34 25.54 3.92
CA ALA A 274 16.71 25.64 2.50
C ALA A 274 15.56 25.26 1.55
N THR A 275 14.65 24.36 1.96
CA THR A 275 13.48 23.95 1.15
C THR A 275 12.43 25.07 1.00
N ARG A 276 12.45 26.07 1.90
CA ARG A 276 11.44 27.15 1.97
C ARG A 276 9.99 26.66 2.14
N LEU A 277 9.78 25.44 2.61
CA LEU A 277 8.46 24.86 2.85
C LEU A 277 7.83 25.36 4.16
N PRO A 278 6.48 25.35 4.26
CA PRO A 278 5.80 25.81 5.45
C PRO A 278 5.96 24.83 6.62
N ARG A 279 6.00 25.36 7.83
CA ARG A 279 6.06 24.58 9.08
C ARG A 279 4.71 23.92 9.39
N LYS A 280 4.36 22.88 8.65
CA LYS A 280 3.16 22.04 8.85
C LYS A 280 3.56 20.60 9.18
N ILE A 281 2.66 19.85 9.80
CA ILE A 281 2.84 18.42 9.99
C ILE A 281 2.64 17.75 8.62
N PRO A 282 3.66 17.08 8.07
CA PRO A 282 3.55 16.46 6.76
C PRO A 282 2.84 15.10 6.87
N VAL A 283 2.31 14.60 5.76
CA VAL A 283 1.65 13.29 5.68
C VAL A 283 2.70 12.21 5.44
N LEU A 284 2.62 11.09 6.15
CA LEU A 284 3.51 9.95 5.98
C LEU A 284 3.38 9.35 4.56
N GLY A 285 4.52 9.16 3.89
CA GLY A 285 4.60 8.46 2.61
C GLY A 285 5.11 7.03 2.77
N LEU A 286 6.41 6.86 3.02
CA LEU A 286 7.03 5.54 3.20
C LEU A 286 8.32 5.61 4.02
N ILE A 287 8.71 4.48 4.60
CA ILE A 287 10.04 4.28 5.19
C ILE A 287 10.95 3.76 4.08
N HIS A 288 12.15 4.31 3.95
CA HIS A 288 13.11 3.88 2.94
C HIS A 288 13.41 2.37 3.09
N PRO A 289 13.41 1.58 2.00
CA PRO A 289 13.43 0.11 2.09
C PRO A 289 14.71 -0.48 2.67
N THR A 290 15.88 0.14 2.46
CA THR A 290 17.16 -0.34 3.00
C THR A 290 17.73 0.51 4.14
N ASN A 291 17.54 1.83 4.14
CA ASN A 291 17.99 2.75 5.18
C ASN A 291 16.83 3.18 6.11
N PRO A 292 16.65 2.56 7.29
CA PRO A 292 15.51 2.86 8.17
C PRO A 292 15.52 4.28 8.77
N ASP A 293 16.65 4.99 8.68
CA ASP A 293 16.80 6.33 9.25
C ASP A 293 16.10 7.38 8.35
N VAL A 294 15.91 7.07 7.07
CA VAL A 294 15.26 7.96 6.09
C VAL A 294 13.78 7.61 5.93
N VAL A 295 12.92 8.60 6.18
CA VAL A 295 11.47 8.51 6.01
C VAL A 295 10.99 9.59 5.06
N TYR A 296 10.11 9.21 4.14
CA TYR A 296 9.53 10.09 3.15
C TYR A 296 8.17 10.60 3.60
N PHE A 297 7.97 11.91 3.43
CA PHE A 297 6.73 12.60 3.78
C PHE A 297 6.23 13.47 2.63
N PHE A 298 4.92 13.51 2.45
CA PHE A 298 4.25 14.45 1.57
C PHE A 298 3.99 15.76 2.30
N LEU A 299 4.44 16.87 1.73
CA LEU A 299 4.15 18.21 2.22
C LEU A 299 3.83 19.12 1.04
N ASP A 300 2.58 19.57 0.97
CA ASP A 300 2.01 20.24 -0.20
C ASP A 300 2.32 19.42 -1.48
N LYS A 301 3.07 19.98 -2.44
CA LYS A 301 3.47 19.32 -3.70
C LYS A 301 4.89 18.71 -3.66
N HIS A 302 5.46 18.55 -2.47
CA HIS A 302 6.82 18.04 -2.30
C HIS A 302 6.83 16.70 -1.59
N LEU A 303 7.72 15.82 -2.04
CA LEU A 303 8.12 14.63 -1.33
C LEU A 303 9.45 14.90 -0.64
N LEU A 304 9.45 14.84 0.69
CA LEU A 304 10.60 15.12 1.55
C LEU A 304 11.16 13.82 2.10
N GLY A 305 12.39 13.48 1.75
CA GLY A 305 13.18 12.47 2.46
C GLY A 305 13.84 13.11 3.67
N ILE A 306 13.45 12.69 4.87
CA ILE A 306 14.00 13.18 6.14
C ILE A 306 14.77 12.04 6.81
N ASP A 307 16.05 12.28 7.09
CA ASP A 307 16.80 11.49 8.05
C ASP A 307 16.34 11.87 9.45
N VAL A 308 15.52 10.99 10.05
CA VAL A 308 14.89 11.21 11.35
C VAL A 308 15.92 11.18 12.47
N ARG A 309 16.97 10.37 12.35
CA ARG A 309 18.06 10.27 13.35
C ARG A 309 18.90 11.55 13.35
N ALA A 310 19.28 12.03 12.16
CA ALA A 310 20.06 13.25 12.00
C ALA A 310 19.22 14.54 12.12
N ARG A 311 17.89 14.43 12.04
CA ARG A 311 16.91 15.53 12.02
C ARG A 311 17.10 16.47 10.83
N LYS A 312 17.43 15.91 9.67
CA LYS A 312 17.79 16.65 8.46
C LYS A 312 16.97 16.23 7.26
N VAL A 313 16.64 17.18 6.40
CA VAL A 313 16.14 16.88 5.05
C VAL A 313 17.32 16.46 4.19
N VAL A 314 17.25 15.23 3.67
CA VAL A 314 18.28 14.67 2.78
C VAL A 314 17.87 14.76 1.31
N GLU A 315 16.57 14.72 1.04
CA GLU A 315 16.02 14.72 -0.31
C GLU A 315 14.72 15.55 -0.36
N CYS A 316 14.50 16.27 -1.46
CA CYS A 316 13.31 17.08 -1.66
C CYS A 316 13.03 17.18 -3.17
N GLU A 317 11.91 16.60 -3.62
CA GLU A 317 11.49 16.64 -5.02
C GLU A 317 10.03 17.05 -5.14
N ILE A 318 9.70 17.73 -6.24
CA ILE A 318 8.31 18.05 -6.59
C ILE A 318 7.71 16.81 -7.25
N TYR A 319 6.50 16.43 -6.85
CA TYR A 319 5.77 15.33 -7.49
C TYR A 319 4.48 15.82 -8.15
N GLU A 320 4.06 15.11 -9.19
CA GLU A 320 2.81 15.38 -9.90
C GLU A 320 1.67 14.56 -9.28
N LEU A 321 0.58 15.24 -8.92
CA LEU A 321 -0.66 14.58 -8.53
C LEU A 321 -1.39 14.07 -9.76
N VAL A 322 -1.59 12.76 -9.84
CA VAL A 322 -2.44 12.13 -10.84
C VAL A 322 -3.89 12.13 -10.34
N ALA A 323 -4.84 12.42 -11.22
CA ALA A 323 -6.25 12.46 -10.87
C ALA A 323 -6.80 11.06 -10.49
N PRO A 324 -7.75 10.98 -9.53
CA PRO A 324 -8.29 12.10 -8.78
C PRO A 324 -7.31 12.49 -7.66
N PRO A 325 -7.08 13.79 -7.40
CA PRO A 325 -6.37 14.18 -6.20
C PRO A 325 -7.18 13.62 -5.03
N SER A 326 -6.64 12.62 -4.36
CA SER A 326 -7.28 12.13 -3.16
C SER A 326 -7.30 13.29 -2.17
N LYS A 327 -8.41 13.48 -1.45
CA LYS A 327 -8.50 14.42 -0.31
C LYS A 327 -7.49 14.07 0.82
N HIS A 328 -6.63 13.07 0.60
CA HIS A 328 -5.69 12.51 1.56
C HIS A 328 -4.30 13.16 1.52
N VAL A 329 -3.99 13.98 0.50
CA VAL A 329 -2.67 14.61 0.33
C VAL A 329 -2.56 15.98 0.99
N GLU A 330 -3.69 16.61 1.32
CA GLU A 330 -3.70 17.88 2.04
C GLU A 330 -3.63 17.62 3.54
N ALA A 331 -2.62 18.19 4.20
CA ALA A 331 -2.63 18.39 5.65
C ALA A 331 -3.63 19.52 5.93
N GLU A 332 -4.65 19.25 6.75
CA GLU A 332 -5.48 20.31 7.34
C GLU A 332 -4.63 21.25 8.21
#